data_AF-B7IUT7-F1
#
_entry.id   AF-B7IUT7-F1
#
_cell.length_a   1.000
_cell.length_b   1.000
_cell.length_c   1.000
_cell.angle_alpha   90.00
_cell.angle_beta   90.00
_cell.angle_gamma   90.00
#
_symmetry.space_group_name_H-M   'P 1'
#
loop_
_entity.id
_entity.type
_entity.pdbx_description
1 polymer ?
#
loop_
_entity_poly.entity_id
_entity_poly.type
_entity_poly.pdbx_seq_one_letter_code
_entity_poly.pdbx_strand_id
1 'polypeptide(L)'
;MLLYVHSVLHTPSLNQLILSKFIAEDYLERHIMKMKKIYKNRRDFLIQQLKSTFSNTINIFGYFTVLHLIVEFNQVQFTKELLEKIQQLGVKVYPVEDHAIEKGKHYNRIIIGYGHLTTAEIKEGVSRLQRVILRIYILVSK
;
A
#
# COMPACT_ATOMS: atom_id res chain seq x y z
N MET A 1 2.81 41.74 16.04
CA MET A 1 3.03 40.82 17.17
C MET A 1 3.38 39.45 16.61
N LEU A 2 4.69 39.19 16.61
CA LEU A 2 5.49 37.98 16.34
C LEU A 2 4.87 36.79 15.56
N LEU A 3 5.37 36.64 14.32
CA LEU A 3 5.48 35.39 13.59
C LEU A 3 6.30 34.38 14.41
N TYR A 4 5.66 33.40 15.06
CA TYR A 4 6.36 32.25 15.63
C TYR A 4 6.48 31.18 14.55
N VAL A 5 7.43 31.38 13.65
CA VAL A 5 7.97 30.29 12.84
C VAL A 5 8.71 29.39 13.82
N HIS A 6 8.10 28.27 14.22
CA HIS A 6 8.83 27.14 14.76
C HIS A 6 9.68 26.57 13.61
N SER A 7 10.75 27.28 13.26
CA SER A 7 11.85 26.72 12.51
C SER A 7 12.40 25.62 13.41
N VAL A 8 12.07 24.37 13.09
CA VAL A 8 12.73 23.21 13.67
C VAL A 8 14.16 23.27 13.17
N LEU A 9 14.98 24.09 13.83
CA LEU A 9 16.36 24.34 13.44
C LEU A 9 17.15 23.03 13.50
N HIS A 10 16.88 22.19 14.50
CA HIS A 10 17.49 20.86 14.64
C HIS A 10 16.56 19.85 15.34
N THR A 11 16.72 18.56 15.02
CA THR A 11 16.13 17.45 15.77
C THR A 11 16.69 17.45 17.21
N PRO A 12 15.91 17.13 18.26
CA PRO A 12 16.39 17.14 19.65
C PRO A 12 17.71 16.38 19.84
N SER A 13 18.69 16.98 20.50
CA SER A 13 20.05 16.41 20.65
C SER A 13 20.06 15.02 21.28
N LEU A 14 19.13 14.74 22.20
CA LEU A 14 18.98 13.41 22.79
C LEU A 14 18.64 12.35 21.75
N ASN A 15 17.72 12.63 20.82
CA ASN A 15 17.36 11.70 19.74
C ASN A 15 18.54 11.48 18.78
N GLN A 16 19.33 12.53 18.51
CA GLN A 16 20.53 12.41 17.70
C GLN A 16 21.59 11.53 18.37
N LEU A 17 21.82 11.69 19.67
CA LEU A 17 22.76 10.86 20.44
C LEU A 17 22.31 9.40 20.50
N ILE A 18 21.02 9.15 20.75
CA ILE A 18 20.46 7.80 20.78
C ILE A 18 20.60 7.15 19.39
N LEU A 19 20.23 7.85 18.31
CA LEU A 19 20.36 7.33 16.96
C LEU A 19 21.82 7.09 16.56
N SER A 20 22.72 8.00 16.92
CA SER A 20 24.17 7.85 16.71
C SER A 20 24.68 6.57 17.35
N LYS A 21 24.33 6.33 18.62
CA LYS A 21 24.70 5.09 19.33
C LYS A 21 24.06 3.85 18.70
N PHE A 22 22.79 3.94 18.31
CA PHE A 22 22.05 2.85 17.65
C PHE A 22 22.66 2.46 16.29
N ILE A 23 23.23 3.43 15.56
CA ILE A 23 23.97 3.21 14.32
C ILE A 23 25.35 2.65 14.62
N ALA A 24 26.12 3.29 15.50
CA ALA A 24 27.49 2.91 15.83
C ALA A 24 27.63 1.50 16.43
N GLU A 25 26.56 1.00 17.07
CA GLU A 25 26.49 -0.36 17.63
C GLU A 25 25.77 -1.37 16.70
N ASP A 26 25.63 -1.06 15.41
CA ASP A 26 25.06 -1.91 14.35
C ASP A 26 23.58 -2.34 14.54
N TYR A 27 22.86 -1.78 15.50
CA TYR A 27 21.45 -2.15 15.71
C TYR A 27 20.56 -1.71 14.54
N LEU A 28 20.87 -0.57 13.92
CA LEU A 28 20.11 -0.10 12.75
C LEU A 28 20.23 -1.09 11.59
N GLU A 29 21.44 -1.57 11.29
CA GLU A 29 21.66 -2.51 10.20
C GLU A 29 20.92 -3.84 10.46
N ARG A 30 21.07 -4.39 11.68
CA ARG A 30 20.33 -5.61 12.10
C ARG A 30 18.82 -5.42 11.96
N HIS A 31 18.31 -4.25 12.37
CA HIS A 31 16.90 -3.93 12.23
C HIS A 31 16.47 -3.87 10.75
N ILE A 32 17.22 -3.18 9.89
CA ILE A 32 16.92 -3.09 8.44
C ILE A 32 16.91 -4.49 7.81
N MET A 33 17.87 -5.36 8.12
CA MET A 33 17.90 -6.73 7.61
C MET A 33 16.67 -7.53 8.04
N LYS A 34 16.28 -7.43 9.31
CA LYS A 34 15.05 -8.04 9.84
C LYS A 34 13.81 -7.51 9.11
N MET A 35 13.69 -6.20 8.94
CA MET A 35 12.53 -5.58 8.30
C MET A 35 12.45 -5.91 6.81
N LYS A 36 13.57 -5.97 6.09
CA LYS A 36 13.62 -6.43 4.68
C LYS A 36 13.01 -7.82 4.52
N LYS A 37 13.35 -8.76 5.41
CA LYS A 37 12.78 -10.11 5.39
C LYS A 37 11.26 -10.10 5.65
N ILE A 38 10.81 -9.35 6.65
CA ILE A 38 9.39 -9.23 7.00
C ILE A 38 8.59 -8.64 5.83
N TYR A 39 9.05 -7.54 5.25
CA TYR A 39 8.35 -6.87 4.15
C TYR A 39 8.37 -7.68 2.86
N LYS A 40 9.47 -8.38 2.57
CA LYS A 40 9.52 -9.33 1.45
C LYS A 40 8.46 -10.42 1.61
N ASN A 41 8.39 -11.06 2.78
CA ASN A 41 7.39 -12.11 3.04
C ASN A 41 5.95 -11.60 2.91
N ARG A 42 5.65 -10.40 3.43
CA ARG A 42 4.32 -9.79 3.30
C ARG A 42 3.98 -9.46 1.85
N ARG A 43 4.93 -8.90 1.10
CA ARG A 43 4.77 -8.59 -0.31
C ARG A 43 4.50 -9.84 -1.14
N ASP A 44 5.33 -10.86 -0.97
CA ASP A 44 5.22 -12.10 -1.73
C ASP A 44 3.89 -12.82 -1.41
N PHE A 45 3.47 -12.80 -0.15
CA PHE A 45 2.15 -13.29 0.27
C PHE A 45 0.99 -12.49 -0.34
N LEU A 46 1.06 -11.15 -0.34
CA LEU A 46 0.05 -10.30 -0.98
C LEU A 46 -0.05 -10.58 -2.48
N ILE A 47 1.09 -10.68 -3.18
CA ILE A 47 1.13 -11.02 -4.62
C ILE A 47 0.46 -12.37 -4.86
N GLN A 48 0.78 -13.38 -4.04
CA GLN A 48 0.18 -14.70 -4.13
C GLN A 48 -1.34 -14.64 -3.97
N GLN A 49 -1.83 -13.96 -2.92
CA GLN A 49 -3.27 -13.82 -2.67
C GLN A 49 -3.98 -13.07 -3.79
N LEU A 50 -3.42 -11.98 -4.29
CA LEU A 50 -4.00 -11.21 -5.41
C LEU A 50 -4.08 -12.07 -6.67
N LYS A 51 -2.98 -12.77 -7.03
CA LYS A 51 -2.93 -13.64 -8.20
C LYS A 51 -3.90 -14.82 -8.09
N SER A 52 -4.01 -15.47 -6.93
CA SER A 52 -4.96 -16.58 -6.75
C SER A 52 -6.42 -16.11 -6.81
N THR A 53 -6.69 -14.87 -6.40
CA THR A 53 -8.05 -14.33 -6.27
C THR A 53 -8.56 -13.74 -7.58
N PHE A 54 -7.70 -13.06 -8.34
CA PHE A 54 -8.07 -12.32 -9.55
C PHE A 54 -7.46 -12.90 -10.83
N SER A 55 -6.55 -13.88 -10.73
CA SER A 55 -5.95 -14.58 -11.87
C SER A 55 -5.43 -13.60 -12.95
N ASN A 56 -5.78 -13.82 -14.22
CA ASN A 56 -5.32 -13.04 -15.38
C ASN A 56 -6.06 -11.71 -15.56
N THR A 57 -6.89 -11.29 -14.60
CA THR A 57 -7.63 -10.01 -14.69
C THR A 57 -6.87 -8.83 -14.11
N ILE A 58 -5.67 -9.07 -13.55
CA ILE A 58 -4.84 -8.04 -12.94
C ILE A 58 -3.39 -8.06 -13.44
N ASN A 59 -2.78 -6.87 -13.48
CA ASN A 59 -1.34 -6.69 -13.62
C ASN A 59 -0.77 -6.06 -12.35
N ILE A 60 0.32 -6.60 -11.82
CA ILE A 60 0.95 -6.11 -10.59
C ILE A 60 2.27 -5.43 -10.95
N PHE A 61 2.45 -4.20 -10.46
CA PHE A 61 3.65 -3.38 -10.59
C PHE A 61 4.23 -3.04 -9.20
N GLY A 62 5.49 -2.61 -9.16
CA GLY A 62 6.15 -2.23 -7.90
C GLY A 62 6.86 -3.38 -7.19
N TYR A 63 7.50 -4.29 -7.93
CA TYR A 63 8.31 -5.36 -7.32
C TYR A 63 9.53 -4.83 -6.52
N PHE A 64 9.87 -3.55 -6.67
CA PHE A 64 11.01 -2.88 -6.02
C PHE A 64 10.60 -1.82 -4.98
N THR A 65 9.31 -1.58 -4.75
CA THR A 65 8.84 -0.61 -3.74
C THR A 65 8.78 -1.24 -2.34
N VAL A 66 9.12 -0.46 -1.31
CA VAL A 66 9.38 -1.00 0.04
C VAL A 66 8.11 -1.42 0.78
N LEU A 67 6.96 -0.74 0.59
CA LEU A 67 5.77 -0.94 1.45
C LEU A 67 4.40 -0.93 0.74
N HIS A 68 4.36 -0.85 -0.58
CA HIS A 68 3.11 -0.89 -1.34
C HIS A 68 3.31 -1.54 -2.72
N LEU A 69 2.21 -2.00 -3.33
CA LEU A 69 2.15 -2.45 -4.72
C LEU A 69 1.18 -1.56 -5.50
N ILE A 70 1.39 -1.47 -6.80
CA ILE A 70 0.39 -0.95 -7.72
C ILE A 70 -0.26 -2.15 -8.39
N VAL A 71 -1.59 -2.19 -8.37
CA VAL A 71 -2.37 -3.24 -9.01
C VAL A 71 -3.29 -2.60 -10.02
N GLU A 72 -3.14 -2.99 -11.27
CA GLU A 72 -4.03 -2.65 -12.38
C GLU A 72 -5.06 -3.76 -12.55
N PHE A 73 -6.32 -3.37 -12.74
CA PHE A 73 -7.43 -4.28 -12.97
C PHE A 73 -7.99 -4.03 -14.38
N ASN A 74 -7.91 -5.01 -15.28
CA ASN A 74 -8.15 -4.80 -16.70
C ASN A 74 -9.59 -4.35 -17.03
N GLN A 75 -10.57 -4.72 -16.20
CA GLN A 75 -12.00 -4.47 -16.45
C GLN A 75 -12.66 -3.69 -15.31
N VAL A 76 -11.88 -2.93 -14.53
CA VAL A 76 -12.38 -2.15 -13.40
C VAL A 76 -11.93 -0.70 -13.53
N GLN A 77 -12.86 0.22 -13.31
CA GLN A 77 -12.55 1.63 -13.08
C GLN A 77 -12.86 1.98 -11.62
N PHE A 78 -11.88 2.52 -10.91
CA PHE A 78 -11.99 2.92 -9.52
C PHE A 78 -12.65 4.29 -9.39
N THR A 79 -13.97 4.32 -9.57
CA THR A 79 -14.80 5.50 -9.30
C THR A 79 -14.86 5.79 -7.80
N LYS A 80 -15.25 7.01 -7.44
CA LYS A 80 -15.46 7.41 -6.04
C LYS A 80 -16.41 6.46 -5.30
N GLU A 81 -17.52 6.10 -5.94
CA GLU A 81 -18.52 5.18 -5.38
C GLU A 81 -17.96 3.77 -5.13
N LEU A 82 -17.10 3.27 -6.05
CA LEU A 82 -16.44 1.99 -5.87
C LEU A 82 -15.46 2.04 -4.69
N LEU A 83 -14.66 3.10 -4.60
CA LEU A 83 -13.72 3.30 -3.50
C LEU A 83 -14.44 3.38 -2.14
N GLU A 84 -15.58 4.08 -2.08
CA GLU A 84 -16.43 4.14 -0.89
C GLU A 84 -16.97 2.76 -0.48
N LYS A 85 -17.43 1.94 -1.44
CA LYS A 85 -17.88 0.57 -1.16
C LYS A 85 -16.75 -0.32 -0.64
N ILE A 86 -15.55 -0.20 -1.20
CA ILE A 86 -14.36 -0.92 -0.73
C ILE A 86 -14.03 -0.48 0.71
N GLN A 87 -14.07 0.82 0.98
CA GLN A 87 -13.84 1.39 2.31
C GLN A 87 -14.89 0.96 3.34
N GLN A 88 -16.17 0.87 2.97
CA GLN A 88 -17.25 0.39 3.84
C GLN A 88 -17.05 -1.07 4.29
N LEU A 89 -16.36 -1.90 3.49
CA LEU A 89 -15.92 -3.23 3.92
C LEU A 89 -14.62 -3.21 4.74
N GLY A 90 -14.13 -2.04 5.13
CA GLY A 90 -12.92 -1.89 5.93
C GLY A 90 -11.63 -2.12 5.15
N VAL A 91 -11.67 -2.02 3.81
CA VAL A 91 -10.46 -2.08 2.97
C VAL A 91 -10.13 -0.67 2.52
N LYS A 92 -8.94 -0.19 2.82
CA LYS A 92 -8.47 1.13 2.36
C LYS A 92 -7.46 0.96 1.23
N VAL A 93 -7.78 1.52 0.07
CA VAL A 93 -6.91 1.57 -1.11
C VAL A 93 -6.88 3.01 -1.63
N TYR A 94 -5.86 3.34 -2.42
CA TYR A 94 -5.71 4.67 -3.00
C TYR A 94 -5.65 4.54 -4.52
N PRO A 95 -6.48 5.25 -5.30
CA PRO A 95 -6.37 5.23 -6.75
C PRO A 95 -5.05 5.90 -7.17
N VAL A 96 -4.36 5.31 -8.15
CA VAL A 96 -3.11 5.89 -8.69
C VAL A 96 -3.36 7.25 -9.32
N GLU A 97 -4.53 7.42 -9.91
CA GLU A 97 -4.99 8.65 -10.54
C GLU A 97 -4.84 9.88 -9.64
N ASP A 98 -5.07 9.76 -8.33
CA ASP A 98 -4.92 10.88 -7.38
C ASP A 98 -3.48 11.42 -7.32
N HIS A 99 -2.50 10.53 -7.50
CA HIS A 99 -1.07 10.83 -7.41
C HIS A 99 -0.39 11.04 -8.77
N ALA A 100 -1.10 10.79 -9.87
CA ALA A 100 -0.54 10.96 -11.22
C ALA A 100 -0.37 12.44 -11.57
N ILE A 101 0.74 12.77 -12.24
CA ILE A 101 0.97 14.12 -12.82
C ILE A 101 0.02 14.32 -14.01
N GLU A 102 0.00 13.35 -14.92
CA GLU A 102 -0.93 13.36 -16.04
C GLU A 102 -2.22 12.63 -15.65
N LYS A 103 -3.32 13.39 -15.63
CA LYS A 103 -4.65 12.86 -15.29
C LYS A 103 -5.31 12.17 -16.50
N GLY A 104 -6.28 11.32 -16.23
CA GLY A 104 -7.09 10.65 -17.24
C GLY A 104 -6.62 9.27 -17.66
N LYS A 105 -5.52 8.74 -17.07
CA LYS A 105 -4.81 7.57 -17.60
C LYS A 105 -4.73 6.38 -16.66
N HIS A 106 -5.08 6.54 -15.38
CA HIS A 106 -4.80 5.54 -14.35
C HIS A 106 -6.02 5.16 -13.51
N TYR A 107 -7.23 5.33 -14.05
CA TYR A 107 -8.50 4.98 -13.39
C TYR A 107 -8.64 3.50 -13.02
N ASN A 108 -7.89 2.62 -13.68
CA ASN A 108 -7.94 1.18 -13.46
C ASN A 108 -6.85 0.68 -12.49
N ARG A 109 -6.14 1.59 -11.80
CA ARG A 109 -5.02 1.24 -10.92
C ARG A 109 -5.22 1.74 -9.50
N ILE A 110 -4.88 0.88 -8.54
CA ILE A 110 -4.85 1.20 -7.11
C ILE A 110 -3.49 0.89 -6.49
N ILE A 111 -3.16 1.63 -5.44
CA ILE A 111 -2.04 1.44 -4.55
C ILE A 111 -2.53 0.66 -3.33
N ILE A 112 -1.90 -0.48 -3.06
CA ILE A 112 -2.18 -1.33 -1.90
C ILE A 112 -0.95 -1.36 -0.98
N GLY A 113 -1.08 -0.74 0.19
CA GLY A 113 -0.04 -0.74 1.22
C GLY A 113 -0.06 -2.02 2.05
N TYR A 114 1.12 -2.58 2.36
CA TYR A 114 1.27 -3.78 3.17
C TYR A 114 2.25 -3.62 4.35
N GLY A 115 2.79 -2.42 4.56
CA GLY A 115 3.83 -2.15 5.56
C GLY A 115 3.44 -2.49 7.00
N HIS A 116 2.17 -2.32 7.37
CA HIS A 116 1.70 -2.56 8.75
C HIS A 116 0.77 -3.77 8.88
N LEU A 117 0.56 -4.54 7.80
CA LEU A 117 -0.41 -5.63 7.80
C LEU A 117 0.24 -6.97 8.14
N THR A 118 -0.47 -7.79 8.91
CA THR A 118 -0.19 -9.23 9.05
C THR A 118 -0.64 -10.01 7.82
N THR A 119 -0.15 -11.23 7.64
CA THR A 119 -0.61 -12.10 6.54
C THR A 119 -2.10 -12.44 6.66
N ALA A 120 -2.64 -12.55 7.88
CA ALA A 120 -4.06 -12.75 8.11
C ALA A 120 -4.89 -11.55 7.61
N GLU A 121 -4.48 -10.33 7.96
CA GLU A 121 -5.13 -9.10 7.48
C GLU A 121 -5.00 -8.93 5.97
N ILE A 122 -3.86 -9.29 5.38
CA ILE A 122 -3.68 -9.29 3.92
C ILE A 122 -4.69 -10.23 3.25
N LYS A 123 -4.80 -11.46 3.74
CA LYS A 123 -5.75 -12.46 3.20
C LYS A 123 -7.19 -11.96 3.29
N GLU A 124 -7.56 -11.43 4.45
CA GLU A 124 -8.90 -10.90 4.68
C GLU A 124 -9.18 -9.67 3.80
N GLY A 125 -8.24 -8.73 3.69
CA GLY A 125 -8.36 -7.56 2.84
C GLY A 125 -8.55 -7.91 1.37
N VAL A 126 -7.79 -8.89 0.85
CA VAL A 126 -7.93 -9.38 -0.53
C VAL A 126 -9.30 -10.06 -0.74
N SER A 127 -9.74 -10.88 0.21
CA SER A 127 -11.08 -11.50 0.19
C SER A 127 -12.21 -10.46 0.14
N ARG A 128 -12.13 -9.41 0.97
CA ARG A 128 -13.11 -8.32 0.96
C ARG A 128 -13.07 -7.52 -0.34
N LEU A 129 -11.88 -7.25 -0.87
CA LEU A 129 -11.72 -6.60 -2.16
C LEU A 129 -12.38 -7.40 -3.29
N GLN A 130 -12.19 -8.72 -3.29
CA GLN A 130 -12.83 -9.64 -4.24
C GLN A 130 -14.37 -9.52 -4.21
N ARG A 131 -14.97 -9.46 -3.02
CA ARG A 131 -16.43 -9.36 -2.86
C ARG A 131 -17.01 -8.11 -3.52
N VAL A 132 -16.28 -6.99 -3.52
CA VAL A 132 -16.73 -5.76 -4.18
C VAL A 132 -16.50 -5.83 -5.68
N ILE A 133 -15.30 -6.27 -6.09
CA ILE A 133 -14.88 -6.25 -7.49
C ILE A 133 -15.62 -7.30 -8.33
N LEU A 134 -15.72 -8.56 -7.88
CA LEU A 134 -16.41 -9.63 -8.65
C LEU A 134 -17.92 -9.43 -8.76
N ARG A 135 -18.54 -8.73 -7.80
CA ARG A 135 -19.97 -8.40 -7.87
C ARG A 135 -20.28 -7.45 -9.03
N ILE A 136 -19.30 -6.68 -9.50
CA ILE A 136 -19.43 -5.76 -10.64
C ILE A 136 -19.34 -6.54 -11.96
N TYR A 137 -18.45 -7.54 -12.07
CA TYR A 137 -18.35 -8.39 -13.27
C TYR A 137 -19.68 -9.05 -13.64
N ILE A 138 -20.49 -9.45 -12.65
CA ILE A 138 -21.80 -10.08 -12.88
C ILE A 138 -22.85 -9.07 -13.38
N LEU A 139 -22.72 -7.78 -13.05
CA LEU A 139 -23.66 -6.74 -13.45
C LEU A 139 -23.35 -6.13 -14.82
N VAL A 140 -22.11 -6.23 -15.31
CA VAL A 140 -21.71 -5.71 -16.64
C VAL A 140 -21.90 -6.76 -17.75
N SER A 141 -22.01 -8.04 -17.41
CA SER A 141 -22.26 -9.15 -18.36
C SER A 141 -23.74 -9.57 -18.49
N LYS A 142 -24.68 -8.79 -17.94
CA LYS A 142 -26.12 -8.91 -18.19
C LYS A 142 -26.60 -7.66 -18.91
#